data_AF-A0A090I7A2-F1
#
_entry.id   AF-A0A090I7A2-F1
#
_cell.length_a   1.000
_cell.length_b   1.000
_cell.length_c   1.000
_cell.angle_alpha   90.00
_cell.angle_beta   90.00
_cell.angle_gamma   90.00
#
_symmetry.space_group_name_H-M   'P 1'
#
loop_
_entity.id
_entity.type
_entity.pdbx_description
1 polymer ?
#
loop_
_entity_poly.entity_id
_entity_poly.type
_entity_poly.pdbx_seq_one_letter_code
_entity_poly.pdbx_strand_id
1 'polypeptide(L)'
;MVKDKIKVVCTGLMVALFILVSINGASYADVVNPGEKTIPYSYQIANIQDYPDYVLILHGTPNPSLEVLNSSEFSFYKLSTCSIYAVPSSVYQEVQVNQMNDTMVSEFLNNDSRVARSDLELEGLYDTINEGNSLESALILLKIRSIQGNTLNIQKEKIIYTYSNGQRIEKPFQNQNQTPEPPVIGQSWDFYLYFVVLPLLALAVILFILIRRRSS
;
A
#
# COMPACT_ATOMS: atom_id res chain seq x y z
N MET A 1 -27.21 -23.78 -52.87
CA MET A 1 -26.43 -24.90 -52.28
C MET A 1 -25.06 -24.48 -51.73
N VAL A 2 -24.24 -23.69 -52.42
CA VAL A 2 -22.92 -23.21 -51.89
C VAL A 2 -23.09 -22.10 -50.83
N LYS A 3 -24.04 -21.18 -51.05
CA LYS A 3 -24.31 -20.03 -50.15
C LYS A 3 -24.81 -20.45 -48.76
N ASP A 4 -25.57 -21.53 -48.67
CA ASP A 4 -26.11 -22.05 -47.40
C ASP A 4 -25.03 -22.75 -46.57
N LYS A 5 -24.10 -23.47 -47.22
CA LYS A 5 -22.95 -24.09 -46.55
C LYS A 5 -22.00 -23.06 -45.96
N ILE A 6 -21.78 -21.93 -46.65
CA ILE A 6 -20.94 -20.82 -46.15
C ILE A 6 -21.57 -20.17 -44.91
N LYS A 7 -22.90 -19.94 -44.90
CA LYS A 7 -23.60 -19.42 -43.71
C LYS A 7 -23.46 -20.35 -42.51
N VAL A 8 -23.64 -21.66 -42.69
CA VAL A 8 -23.53 -22.63 -41.59
C VAL A 8 -22.11 -22.69 -41.03
N VAL A 9 -21.08 -22.61 -41.89
CA VAL A 9 -19.68 -22.58 -41.46
C VAL A 9 -19.34 -21.28 -40.72
N CYS A 10 -19.80 -20.12 -41.21
CA CYS A 10 -19.58 -18.84 -40.53
C CYS A 10 -20.30 -18.77 -39.17
N THR A 11 -21.53 -19.27 -39.07
CA THR A 11 -22.26 -19.32 -37.80
C THR A 11 -21.61 -20.28 -36.81
N GLY A 12 -21.14 -21.45 -37.27
CA GLY A 12 -20.40 -22.39 -36.43
C GLY A 12 -19.08 -21.83 -35.91
N LEU A 13 -18.35 -21.10 -36.76
CA LEU A 13 -17.09 -20.44 -36.38
C LEU A 13 -17.32 -19.32 -35.36
N MET A 14 -18.39 -18.52 -35.52
CA MET A 14 -18.76 -17.47 -34.57
C MET A 14 -19.17 -18.03 -33.22
N VAL A 15 -19.93 -19.12 -33.19
CA VAL A 15 -20.32 -19.79 -31.94
C VAL A 15 -19.09 -20.40 -31.25
N ALA A 16 -18.18 -21.02 -31.99
CA ALA A 16 -16.94 -21.55 -31.44
C ALA A 16 -16.03 -20.45 -30.86
N LEU A 17 -15.92 -19.31 -31.54
CA LEU A 17 -15.21 -18.13 -31.05
C LEU A 17 -15.86 -17.55 -29.79
N PHE A 18 -17.19 -17.49 -29.74
CA PHE A 18 -17.92 -16.98 -28.57
C PHE A 18 -17.73 -17.89 -27.34
N ILE A 19 -17.73 -19.21 -27.55
CA ILE A 19 -17.43 -20.19 -26.50
C ILE A 19 -15.98 -20.01 -26.06
N LEU A 20 -15.02 -19.93 -26.97
CA LEU A 20 -13.58 -19.73 -26.64
C LEU A 20 -13.32 -18.44 -25.85
N VAL A 21 -14.06 -17.34 -26.12
CA VAL A 21 -13.96 -16.10 -25.35
C VAL A 21 -14.58 -16.22 -23.96
N SER A 22 -15.59 -17.07 -23.77
CA SER A 22 -16.27 -17.24 -22.47
C SER A 22 -15.62 -18.27 -21.53
N ILE A 23 -14.63 -19.05 -21.99
CA ILE A 23 -13.80 -19.95 -21.15
C ILE A 23 -12.45 -19.33 -20.74
N ASN A 24 -12.10 -18.14 -21.23
CA ASN A 24 -10.99 -17.40 -20.66
C ASN A 24 -11.45 -16.81 -19.32
N GLY A 25 -11.21 -17.55 -18.24
CA GLY A 25 -11.28 -17.01 -16.90
C GLY A 25 -10.48 -15.71 -16.86
N ALA A 26 -11.07 -14.67 -16.28
CA ALA A 26 -10.38 -13.41 -16.07
C ALA A 26 -9.06 -13.74 -15.36
N SER A 27 -7.94 -13.47 -16.03
CA SER A 27 -6.64 -13.47 -15.38
C SER A 27 -6.69 -12.35 -14.35
N TYR A 28 -6.84 -12.71 -13.07
CA TYR A 28 -6.79 -11.76 -11.96
C TYR A 28 -5.34 -11.32 -11.76
N ALA A 29 -4.88 -10.42 -12.61
CA ALA A 29 -3.66 -9.69 -12.37
C ALA A 29 -3.97 -8.63 -11.32
N ASP A 30 -3.55 -8.88 -10.08
CA ASP A 30 -3.37 -7.85 -9.07
C ASP A 30 -4.60 -6.94 -8.84
N VAL A 31 -5.78 -7.56 -8.78
CA VAL A 31 -7.06 -6.85 -8.75
C VAL A 31 -7.56 -6.77 -7.31
N VAL A 32 -7.72 -5.55 -6.81
CA VAL A 32 -8.48 -5.27 -5.59
C VAL A 32 -9.91 -5.78 -5.79
N ASN A 33 -10.43 -6.60 -4.87
CA ASN A 33 -11.76 -7.19 -5.06
C ASN A 33 -12.82 -6.08 -5.17
N PRO A 34 -13.90 -6.28 -5.95
CA PRO A 34 -15.01 -5.34 -5.99
C PRO A 34 -15.55 -5.05 -4.58
N GLY A 35 -15.60 -3.78 -4.20
CA GLY A 35 -16.00 -3.35 -2.84
C GLY A 35 -14.86 -3.28 -1.83
N GLU A 36 -13.62 -3.50 -2.27
CA GLU A 36 -12.40 -3.25 -1.50
C GLU A 36 -11.58 -2.11 -2.10
N LYS A 37 -10.71 -1.51 -1.28
CA LYS A 37 -9.73 -0.50 -1.65
C LYS A 37 -8.40 -0.79 -0.99
N THR A 38 -7.30 -0.33 -1.60
CA THR A 38 -6.00 -0.23 -0.95
C THR A 38 -5.83 1.15 -0.33
N ILE A 39 -5.01 1.24 0.71
CA ILE A 39 -4.61 2.50 1.31
C ILE A 39 -3.10 2.72 1.14
N PRO A 40 -2.63 3.98 1.01
CA PRO A 40 -1.22 4.29 1.15
C PRO A 40 -0.65 3.74 2.46
N TYR A 41 0.48 3.04 2.33
CA TYR A 41 1.24 2.47 3.41
C TYR A 41 2.68 2.93 3.31
N SER A 42 3.14 3.67 4.32
CA SER A 42 4.44 4.32 4.32
C SER A 42 5.18 4.11 5.63
N TYR A 43 6.47 4.41 5.59
CA TYR A 43 7.38 4.36 6.74
C TYR A 43 8.08 5.70 6.90
N GLN A 44 8.52 5.99 8.12
CA GLN A 44 9.38 7.14 8.41
C GLN A 44 10.30 6.80 9.58
N ILE A 45 11.57 7.21 9.51
CA ILE A 45 12.51 7.04 10.63
C ILE A 45 12.45 8.30 11.50
N ALA A 46 11.90 8.16 12.71
CA ALA A 46 11.61 9.29 13.60
C ALA A 46 12.86 10.00 14.15
N ASN A 47 13.98 9.27 14.25
CA ASN A 47 15.21 9.74 14.86
C ASN A 47 16.43 9.64 13.94
N ILE A 48 16.24 9.79 12.63
CA ILE A 48 17.35 9.70 11.66
C ILE A 48 18.40 10.80 11.86
N GLN A 49 17.97 11.98 12.29
CA GLN A 49 18.84 13.13 12.60
C GLN A 49 19.82 12.87 13.75
N ASP A 50 19.55 11.87 14.60
CA ASP A 50 20.43 11.50 15.71
C ASP A 50 21.66 10.70 15.21
N TYR A 51 21.69 10.32 13.93
CA TYR A 51 22.74 9.52 13.29
C TYR A 51 23.35 10.21 12.05
N PRO A 52 23.87 11.45 12.17
CA PRO A 52 24.33 12.24 11.01
C PRO A 52 25.56 11.65 10.31
N ASP A 53 26.33 10.81 11.01
CA ASP A 53 27.53 10.18 10.46
C ASP A 53 27.22 8.96 9.58
N TYR A 54 25.94 8.56 9.48
CA TYR A 54 25.49 7.41 8.70
C TYR A 54 24.58 7.84 7.55
N VAL A 55 24.76 7.20 6.39
CA VAL A 55 23.81 7.20 5.28
C VAL A 55 22.91 5.98 5.44
N LEU A 56 21.62 6.23 5.64
CA LEU A 56 20.60 5.18 5.78
C LEU A 56 20.09 4.85 4.38
N ILE A 57 20.09 3.56 4.03
CA ILE A 57 19.74 3.08 2.69
C ILE A 57 18.62 2.05 2.82
N LEU A 58 17.57 2.24 2.04
CA LEU A 58 16.58 1.20 1.77
C LEU A 58 16.99 0.46 0.50
N HIS A 59 17.06 -0.86 0.60
CA HIS A 59 17.34 -1.75 -0.53
C HIS A 59 16.45 -3.00 -0.42
N GLY A 60 15.92 -3.44 -1.56
CA GLY A 60 15.15 -4.67 -1.62
C GLY A 60 14.80 -5.10 -3.03
N THR A 61 14.39 -6.35 -3.16
CA THR A 61 14.05 -6.97 -4.43
C THR A 61 12.53 -7.11 -4.54
N PRO A 62 11.88 -6.75 -5.67
CA PRO A 62 12.47 -6.23 -6.90
C PRO A 62 12.80 -4.72 -6.89
N ASN A 63 12.27 -3.93 -5.94
CA ASN A 63 12.56 -2.50 -5.82
C ASN A 63 12.45 -2.04 -4.35
N PRO A 64 13.17 -0.98 -3.91
CA PRO A 64 14.08 -0.17 -4.69
C PRO A 64 15.50 -0.77 -4.76
N SER A 65 16.17 -0.48 -5.87
CA SER A 65 17.59 -0.78 -6.07
C SER A 65 18.48 -0.09 -5.04
N LEU A 66 18.27 1.20 -4.83
CA LEU A 66 18.91 1.97 -3.78
C LEU A 66 18.11 3.24 -3.53
N GLU A 67 17.68 3.44 -2.29
CA GLU A 67 17.04 4.69 -1.87
C GLU A 67 17.72 5.22 -0.61
N VAL A 68 18.26 6.43 -0.68
CA VAL A 68 18.84 7.10 0.49
C VAL A 68 17.72 7.72 1.31
N LEU A 69 17.57 7.24 2.53
CA LEU A 69 16.53 7.66 3.45
C LEU A 69 16.88 8.99 4.13
N ASN A 70 15.86 9.79 4.37
CA ASN A 70 15.94 11.03 5.12
C ASN A 70 14.76 11.11 6.11
N SER A 71 14.46 12.29 6.66
CA SER A 71 13.35 12.47 7.60
C SER A 71 11.95 12.40 6.98
N SER A 72 11.85 12.22 5.66
CA SER A 72 10.57 12.13 4.94
C SER A 72 9.96 10.74 5.03
N GLU A 73 8.68 10.63 4.68
CA GLU A 73 8.03 9.35 4.47
C GLU A 73 8.57 8.66 3.21
N PHE A 74 8.68 7.34 3.26
CA PHE A 74 9.06 6.50 2.14
C PHE A 74 8.14 5.28 2.02
N SER A 75 8.02 4.75 0.81
CA SER A 75 7.23 3.57 0.48
C SER A 75 7.86 2.89 -0.71
N PHE A 76 7.62 1.60 -0.88
CA PHE A 76 8.23 0.80 -1.94
C PHE A 76 7.21 -0.15 -2.55
N TYR A 77 7.60 -0.82 -3.63
CA TYR A 77 6.68 -1.67 -4.38
C TYR A 77 6.19 -2.84 -3.52
N LYS A 78 4.88 -3.10 -3.54
CA LYS A 78 4.19 -3.99 -2.60
C LYS A 78 4.67 -5.44 -2.54
N LEU A 79 5.27 -5.95 -3.63
CA LEU A 79 5.82 -7.31 -3.67
C LEU A 79 7.30 -7.35 -3.32
N SER A 80 7.85 -6.24 -2.82
CA SER A 80 9.27 -6.16 -2.46
C SER A 80 9.44 -6.44 -0.99
N THR A 81 10.50 -7.19 -0.69
CA THR A 81 11.01 -7.33 0.67
C THR A 81 12.22 -6.42 0.79
N CYS A 82 12.11 -5.41 1.66
CA CYS A 82 13.17 -4.42 1.82
C CYS A 82 13.77 -4.49 3.23
N SER A 83 15.07 -4.20 3.30
CA SER A 83 15.81 -4.01 4.55
C SER A 83 16.42 -2.62 4.56
N ILE A 84 16.62 -2.08 5.77
CA ILE A 84 17.36 -0.84 5.98
C ILE A 84 18.79 -1.17 6.35
N TYR A 85 19.71 -0.44 5.75
CA TYR A 85 21.14 -0.50 5.98
C TYR A 85 21.64 0.85 6.48
N ALA A 86 22.63 0.85 7.35
CA ALA A 86 23.36 2.04 7.76
C ALA A 86 24.82 1.92 7.34
N VAL A 87 25.26 2.86 6.52
CA VAL A 87 26.63 2.91 5.99
C VAL A 87 27.30 4.16 6.55
N PRO A 88 28.48 4.08 7.18
CA PRO A 88 29.22 5.28 7.57
C PRO A 88 29.43 6.20 6.36
N SER A 89 29.20 7.50 6.53
CA SER A 89 29.26 8.48 5.43
C SER A 89 30.60 8.49 4.71
N SER A 90 31.69 8.28 5.46
CA SER A 90 33.04 8.14 4.91
C SER A 90 33.15 6.95 3.96
N VAL A 91 32.62 5.78 4.36
CA VAL A 91 32.61 4.56 3.55
C VAL A 91 31.72 4.75 2.32
N TYR A 92 30.53 5.32 2.49
CA TYR A 92 29.60 5.59 1.40
C TYR A 92 30.24 6.40 0.27
N GLN A 93 31.01 7.43 0.64
CA GLN A 93 31.75 8.28 -0.30
C GLN A 93 32.98 7.57 -0.89
N GLU A 94 33.74 6.86 -0.06
CA GLU A 94 34.95 6.12 -0.46
C GLU A 94 34.66 5.10 -1.56
N VAL A 95 33.62 4.29 -1.39
CA VAL A 95 33.26 3.24 -2.36
C VAL A 95 32.32 3.72 -3.47
N GLN A 96 31.86 4.97 -3.40
CA GLN A 96 30.95 5.59 -4.38
C GLN A 96 29.69 4.76 -4.63
N VAL A 97 28.97 4.39 -3.56
CA VAL A 97 27.77 3.51 -3.64
C VAL A 97 26.73 4.03 -4.63
N ASN A 98 26.58 5.36 -4.73
CA ASN A 98 25.64 6.01 -5.67
C ASN A 98 25.96 5.81 -7.16
N GLN A 99 27.14 5.28 -7.50
CA GLN A 99 27.55 4.97 -8.87
C GLN A 99 27.51 3.46 -9.16
N MET A 100 27.22 2.63 -8.16
CA MET A 100 27.15 1.18 -8.32
C MET A 100 25.88 0.78 -9.08
N ASN A 101 25.96 -0.32 -9.83
CA ASN A 101 24.77 -0.98 -10.35
C ASN A 101 24.09 -1.82 -9.27
N ASP A 102 22.90 -2.34 -9.56
CA ASP A 102 22.05 -3.01 -8.58
C ASP A 102 22.70 -4.25 -7.94
N THR A 103 23.40 -5.06 -8.74
CA THR A 103 24.14 -6.23 -8.27
C THR A 103 25.27 -5.81 -7.32
N MET A 104 26.04 -4.79 -7.71
CA MET A 104 27.15 -4.27 -6.89
C MET A 104 26.65 -3.66 -5.57
N VAL A 105 25.53 -2.93 -5.60
CA VAL A 105 24.89 -2.42 -4.38
C VAL A 105 24.50 -3.58 -3.47
N SER A 106 23.84 -4.60 -4.01
CA SER A 106 23.41 -5.76 -3.22
C SER A 106 24.61 -6.52 -2.62
N GLU A 107 25.68 -6.72 -3.39
CA GLU A 107 26.91 -7.35 -2.91
C GLU A 107 27.58 -6.53 -1.80
N PHE A 108 27.69 -5.20 -1.99
CA PHE A 108 28.27 -4.31 -1.00
C PHE A 108 27.47 -4.31 0.32
N LEU A 109 26.15 -4.11 0.23
CA LEU A 109 25.27 -3.99 1.39
C LEU A 109 25.18 -5.30 2.19
N ASN A 110 25.30 -6.45 1.53
CA ASN A 110 25.18 -7.75 2.20
C ASN A 110 26.52 -8.31 2.71
N ASN A 111 27.67 -7.89 2.15
CA ASN A 111 28.96 -8.53 2.44
C ASN A 111 30.02 -7.61 3.09
N ASP A 112 29.92 -6.28 2.99
CA ASP A 112 30.94 -5.40 3.57
C ASP A 112 30.80 -5.30 5.10
N SER A 113 31.86 -5.66 5.81
CA SER A 113 31.95 -5.62 7.29
C SER A 113 31.82 -4.22 7.91
N ARG A 114 31.74 -3.14 7.12
CA ARG A 114 31.49 -1.78 7.59
C ARG A 114 30.03 -1.35 7.45
N VAL A 115 29.18 -2.19 6.84
CA VAL A 115 27.75 -1.93 6.66
C VAL A 115 26.98 -2.56 7.81
N ALA A 116 26.13 -1.76 8.46
CA ALA A 116 25.20 -2.27 9.46
C ALA A 116 23.85 -2.58 8.83
N ARG A 117 23.37 -3.82 8.99
CA ARG A 117 22.10 -4.30 8.44
C ARG A 117 21.04 -4.43 9.52
N SER A 118 19.80 -4.09 9.17
CA SER A 118 18.65 -4.38 10.02
C SER A 118 18.11 -5.79 9.79
N ASP A 119 17.73 -6.45 10.89
CA ASP A 119 16.95 -7.70 10.87
C ASP A 119 15.44 -7.45 10.67
N LEU A 120 15.01 -6.20 10.58
CA LEU A 120 13.61 -5.83 10.34
C LEU A 120 13.32 -5.87 8.84
N GLU A 121 12.50 -6.84 8.43
CA GLU A 121 11.91 -6.85 7.09
C GLU A 121 10.71 -5.89 7.04
N LEU A 122 10.68 -5.06 6.00
CA LEU A 122 9.59 -4.13 5.75
C LEU A 122 8.69 -4.67 4.65
N GLU A 123 7.38 -4.59 4.90
CA GLU A 123 6.34 -5.00 3.96
C GLU A 123 5.83 -3.79 3.16
N GLY A 124 5.56 -3.97 1.87
CA GLY A 124 5.16 -2.87 0.99
C GLY A 124 3.64 -2.64 0.89
N LEU A 125 2.81 -3.40 1.61
CA LEU A 125 1.37 -3.15 1.68
C LEU A 125 0.80 -3.37 3.08
N TYR A 126 -0.35 -2.73 3.33
CA TYR A 126 -1.11 -2.84 4.57
C TYR A 126 -2.21 -3.92 4.55
N ASP A 127 -2.58 -4.44 3.37
CA ASP A 127 -3.78 -5.26 3.03
C ASP A 127 -4.93 -4.44 2.41
N THR A 128 -5.90 -5.12 1.77
CA THR A 128 -7.11 -4.49 1.22
C THR A 128 -8.17 -4.33 2.30
N ILE A 129 -8.95 -3.25 2.22
CA ILE A 129 -10.03 -2.95 3.17
C ILE A 129 -11.32 -2.67 2.42
N ASN A 130 -12.47 -2.89 3.06
CA ASN A 130 -13.77 -2.55 2.45
C ASN A 130 -13.82 -1.06 2.06
N GLU A 131 -14.40 -0.73 0.90
CA GLU A 131 -14.54 0.66 0.43
C GLU A 131 -15.28 1.56 1.43
N GLY A 132 -16.24 1.00 2.18
CA GLY A 132 -16.98 1.70 3.23
C GLY A 132 -16.17 1.96 4.51
N ASN A 133 -14.95 1.44 4.62
CA ASN A 133 -14.05 1.72 5.74
C ASN A 133 -13.49 3.15 5.62
N SER A 134 -13.55 3.91 6.71
CA SER A 134 -13.09 5.31 6.78
C SER A 134 -11.58 5.46 6.84
N LEU A 135 -10.82 4.36 6.99
CA LEU A 135 -9.36 4.38 6.96
C LEU A 135 -8.85 4.82 5.58
N GLU A 136 -7.91 5.77 5.58
CA GLU A 136 -7.35 6.37 4.37
C GLU A 136 -5.86 6.11 4.21
N SER A 137 -5.08 6.07 5.29
CA SER A 137 -3.65 5.75 5.22
C SER A 137 -3.10 5.20 6.52
N ALA A 138 -1.95 4.53 6.42
CA ALA A 138 -1.21 3.96 7.52
C ALA A 138 0.28 4.31 7.40
N LEU A 139 0.82 5.02 8.40
CA LEU A 139 2.25 5.39 8.49
C LEU A 139 2.91 4.68 9.67
N ILE A 140 3.94 3.88 9.42
CA ILE A 140 4.77 3.29 10.47
C ILE A 140 5.94 4.22 10.79
N LEU A 141 6.04 4.62 12.06
CA LEU A 141 7.24 5.24 12.59
C LEU A 141 8.23 4.17 13.06
N LEU A 142 9.40 4.20 12.44
CA LEU A 142 10.56 3.41 12.80
C LEU A 142 11.46 4.23 13.73
N LYS A 143 12.13 3.54 14.65
CA LYS A 143 13.09 4.14 15.56
C LYS A 143 14.36 3.32 15.64
N ILE A 144 15.48 3.96 15.36
CA ILE A 144 16.80 3.39 15.53
C ILE A 144 17.11 3.37 17.03
N ARG A 145 17.43 2.19 17.56
CA ARG A 145 17.85 1.99 18.95
C ARG A 145 19.36 2.02 19.08
N SER A 146 20.06 1.42 18.13
CA SER A 146 21.52 1.36 18.13
C SER A 146 22.06 0.94 16.77
N ILE A 147 23.26 1.42 16.44
CA ILE A 147 24.09 0.93 15.34
C ILE A 147 25.39 0.43 15.99
N GLN A 148 25.65 -0.88 15.93
CA GLN A 148 26.81 -1.50 16.57
C GLN A 148 27.43 -2.53 15.64
N GLY A 149 28.67 -2.28 15.20
CA GLY A 149 29.33 -3.12 14.21
C GLY A 149 28.48 -3.25 12.94
N ASN A 150 28.15 -4.48 12.56
CA ASN A 150 27.32 -4.82 11.40
C ASN A 150 25.81 -4.89 11.67
N THR A 151 25.36 -4.47 12.84
CA THR A 151 23.96 -4.61 13.24
C THR A 151 23.31 -3.24 13.42
N LEU A 152 22.23 -3.01 12.67
CA LEU A 152 21.32 -1.89 12.82
C LEU A 152 20.08 -2.36 13.58
N ASN A 153 19.98 -2.01 14.86
CA ASN A 153 18.78 -2.26 15.64
C ASN A 153 17.79 -1.12 15.41
N ILE A 154 16.82 -1.35 14.53
CA ILE A 154 15.71 -0.45 14.24
C ILE A 154 14.40 -1.21 14.46
N GLN A 155 13.41 -0.53 15.02
CA GLN A 155 12.14 -1.13 15.43
C GLN A 155 10.96 -0.28 14.98
N LYS A 156 9.83 -0.93 14.70
CA LYS A 156 8.53 -0.28 14.57
C LYS A 156 8.15 0.25 15.97
N GLU A 157 8.04 1.56 16.13
CA GLU A 157 7.67 2.22 17.39
C GLU A 157 6.15 2.35 17.50
N LYS A 158 5.53 2.93 16.47
CA LYS A 158 4.07 3.10 16.37
C LYS A 158 3.61 3.14 14.93
N ILE A 159 2.33 2.88 14.72
CA ILE A 159 1.62 3.12 13.47
C ILE A 159 0.63 4.28 13.68
N ILE A 160 0.49 5.13 12.67
CA ILE A 160 -0.42 6.27 12.65
C ILE A 160 -1.45 6.01 11.55
N TYR A 161 -2.70 5.83 11.96
CA TYR A 161 -3.84 5.69 11.06
C TYR A 161 -4.46 7.04 10.78
N THR A 162 -4.66 7.38 9.52
CA THR A 162 -5.41 8.58 9.10
C THR A 162 -6.73 8.16 8.51
N TYR A 163 -7.81 8.84 8.91
CA TYR A 163 -9.18 8.55 8.50
C TYR A 163 -9.77 9.71 7.71
N SER A 164 -10.83 9.42 6.95
CA SER A 164 -11.49 10.38 6.05
C SER A 164 -12.12 11.60 6.72
N ASN A 165 -12.33 11.54 8.03
CA ASN A 165 -12.76 12.69 8.83
C ASN A 165 -11.57 13.56 9.31
N GLY A 166 -10.35 13.27 8.86
CA GLY A 166 -9.11 13.94 9.27
C GLY A 166 -8.54 13.47 10.61
N GLN A 167 -9.19 12.52 11.31
CA GLN A 167 -8.67 11.99 12.56
C GLN A 167 -7.39 11.18 12.32
N ARG A 168 -6.44 11.34 13.24
CA ARG A 168 -5.20 10.57 13.27
C ARG A 168 -5.12 9.82 14.58
N ILE A 169 -5.00 8.49 14.53
CA ILE A 169 -4.89 7.65 15.73
C ILE A 169 -3.56 6.91 15.71
N GLU A 170 -2.81 7.05 16.80
CA GLU A 170 -1.55 6.35 17.00
C GLU A 170 -1.75 5.04 17.78
N LYS A 171 -1.08 3.98 17.35
CA LYS A 171 -1.02 2.71 18.06
C LYS A 171 0.44 2.25 18.20
N PRO A 172 0.94 2.03 19.42
CA PRO A 172 2.28 1.50 19.61
C PRO A 172 2.36 0.03 19.19
N PHE A 173 3.49 -0.38 18.61
CA PHE A 173 3.76 -1.79 18.36
C PHE A 173 4.11 -2.49 19.67
N GLN A 174 3.32 -3.50 20.05
CA GLN A 174 3.64 -4.38 21.19
C GLN A 174 4.51 -5.57 20.76
N ASN A 175 4.40 -5.97 19.50
CA ASN A 175 5.15 -7.05 18.87
C ASN A 175 5.59 -6.59 17.47
N GLN A 176 6.85 -6.78 17.11
CA GLN A 176 7.41 -6.33 15.82
C GLN A 176 6.81 -7.07 14.61
N ASN A 177 6.28 -8.27 14.85
CA ASN A 177 5.73 -9.16 13.82
C ASN A 177 4.21 -9.03 13.66
N GLN A 178 3.57 -8.16 14.45
CA GLN A 178 2.12 -7.98 14.41
C GLN A 178 1.80 -6.50 14.27
N THR A 179 1.26 -6.13 13.11
CA THR A 179 0.67 -4.80 12.91
C THR A 179 -0.56 -4.65 13.80
N PRO A 180 -0.62 -3.60 14.65
CA PRO A 180 -1.81 -3.31 15.44
C PRO A 180 -3.05 -3.19 14.55
N GLU A 181 -4.23 -3.48 15.07
CA GLU A 181 -5.46 -3.27 14.31
C GLU A 181 -5.89 -1.79 14.36
N PRO A 182 -6.45 -1.24 13.27
CA PRO A 182 -6.97 0.10 13.26
C PRO A 182 -8.27 0.13 14.08
N PRO A 183 -8.47 1.14 14.94
CA PRO A 183 -9.75 1.32 15.61
C PRO A 183 -10.90 1.44 14.60
N VAL A 184 -12.05 0.86 14.94
CA VAL A 184 -13.28 1.09 14.19
C VAL A 184 -13.78 2.50 14.49
N ILE A 185 -13.65 3.38 13.51
CA ILE A 185 -14.28 4.71 13.53
C ILE A 185 -15.59 4.58 12.76
N GLY A 186 -16.68 5.04 13.38
CA GLY A 186 -18.00 5.06 12.76
C GLY A 186 -18.00 5.76 11.40
N GLN A 187 -19.03 5.50 10.60
CA GLN A 187 -19.13 6.04 9.24
C GLN A 187 -19.06 7.57 9.22
N SER A 188 -18.50 8.12 8.14
CA SER A 188 -18.39 9.56 7.96
C SER A 188 -19.77 10.23 7.83
N TRP A 189 -19.84 11.53 8.11
CA TRP A 189 -21.07 12.31 7.92
C TRP A 189 -21.60 12.27 6.49
N ASP A 190 -20.70 12.18 5.50
CA ASP A 190 -21.08 12.09 4.09
C ASP A 190 -21.86 10.81 3.78
N PHE A 191 -21.49 9.69 4.42
CA PHE A 191 -22.25 8.45 4.31
C PHE A 191 -23.70 8.65 4.81
N TYR A 192 -23.85 9.26 5.99
CA TYR A 192 -25.18 9.53 6.55
C TYR A 192 -25.99 10.48 5.65
N LEU A 193 -25.37 11.51 5.08
CA LEU A 193 -26.03 12.42 4.15
C LEU A 193 -26.54 11.69 2.89
N TYR A 194 -25.69 10.88 2.25
CA TYR A 194 -26.05 10.20 1.00
C TYR A 194 -27.00 9.03 1.16
N PHE A 195 -26.82 8.20 2.19
CA PHE A 195 -27.56 6.95 2.33
C PHE A 195 -28.73 7.02 3.31
N VAL A 196 -28.81 8.06 4.15
CA VAL A 196 -29.93 8.23 5.11
C VAL A 196 -30.73 9.49 4.81
N VAL A 197 -30.06 10.65 4.75
CA VAL A 197 -30.77 11.94 4.61
C VAL A 197 -31.38 12.12 3.22
N LEU A 198 -30.62 11.84 2.15
CA LEU A 198 -31.11 11.96 0.77
C LEU A 198 -32.34 11.08 0.48
N PRO A 199 -32.36 9.78 0.86
CA PRO A 199 -33.55 8.95 0.71
C PRO A 199 -34.76 9.45 1.52
N LEU A 200 -34.55 9.91 2.76
CA LEU A 200 -35.63 10.47 3.58
C LEU A 200 -36.20 11.75 2.98
N LEU A 201 -35.36 12.64 2.45
CA LEU A 201 -35.81 13.84 1.73
C LEU A 201 -36.60 13.48 0.47
N ALA A 202 -36.12 12.51 -0.32
CA ALA A 202 -36.85 12.03 -1.49
C ALA A 202 -38.23 11.48 -1.11
N LEU A 203 -38.31 10.70 -0.02
CA LEU A 203 -39.56 10.14 0.49
C LEU A 203 -40.52 11.23 0.99
N ALA A 204 -40.01 12.25 1.68
CA ALA A 204 -40.78 13.41 2.11
C ALA A 204 -41.36 14.20 0.92
N VAL A 205 -40.59 14.40 -0.15
CA VAL A 205 -41.05 15.06 -1.38
C VAL A 205 -42.14 14.25 -2.08
N ILE A 206 -41.96 12.92 -2.18
CA ILE A 206 -42.98 12.02 -2.75
C ILE A 206 -44.29 12.10 -1.94
N LEU A 207 -44.20 12.01 -0.61
CA LEU A 207 -45.38 12.13 0.26
C LEU A 207 -46.06 13.50 0.11
N PHE A 208 -45.29 14.58 0.08
CA PHE A 208 -45.83 15.93 -0.13
C PHE A 208 -46.60 16.04 -1.45
N ILE A 209 -46.05 15.52 -2.55
CA ILE A 209 -46.70 15.50 -3.86
C ILE A 209 -48.00 14.68 -3.80
N LEU A 210 -47.98 13.50 -3.17
CA LEU A 210 -49.16 12.64 -3.04
C LEU A 210 -50.27 13.29 -2.22
N ILE A 211 -49.94 13.94 -1.10
CA ILE A 211 -50.91 14.66 -0.27
C ILE A 211 -51.52 15.81 -1.06
N ARG A 212 -50.69 16.62 -1.74
CA ARG A 212 -51.18 17.75 -2.54
C ARG A 212 -52.07 17.30 -3.69
N ARG A 213 -51.74 16.19 -4.36
CA ARG A 213 -52.56 15.61 -5.44
C ARG A 213 -53.90 15.08 -4.97
N ARG A 214 -54.02 14.65 -3.71
CA ARG A 214 -55.26 14.11 -3.15
C ARG A 214 -56.18 15.21 -2.60
N SER A 215 -55.63 16.40 -2.36
CA SER A 215 -56.34 17.57 -1.84
C SER A 215 -56.80 18.55 -2.93
N SER A 216 -56.43 18.33 -4.20
CA SER A 216 -57.01 18.96 -5.40
C SER A 216 -57.96 17.97 -6.08
#